data_AF-A0A1G6AA35-F1
#
_entry.id   AF-A0A1G6AA35-F1
#
_cell.length_a   1.000
_cell.length_b   1.000
_cell.length_c   1.000
_cell.angle_alpha   90.00
_cell.angle_beta   90.00
_cell.angle_gamma   90.00
#
_symmetry.space_group_name_H-M   'P 1'
#
loop_
_entity.id
_entity.type
_entity.pdbx_description
1 polymer ?
#
loop_
_entity_poly.entity_id
_entity_poly.type
_entity_poly.pdbx_seq_one_letter_code
_entity_poly.pdbx_strand_id
1 'polypeptide(L)'
;MPKQIKKRPLKKGERPAAVLTIIAMITGLIFSVMFIIMIPDIDSSAEDVQFAKAISAAAGYVLFVLATAAAMIASLMSYKKSKQMGDVMRGFFCGVSIFTALLSIRFMLALFFAGLDDQDAVNKIIGNNTYSEFIKNQAPSFACLVIALAIMLFTGISAIVKLAKR
;
A
#
# COMPACT_ATOMS: atom_id res chain seq x y z
N MET A 1 -40.87 -16.55 -10.76
CA MET A 1 -40.12 -17.00 -9.57
C MET A 1 -38.71 -16.43 -9.62
N PRO A 2 -38.26 -15.63 -8.63
CA PRO A 2 -36.88 -15.17 -8.60
C PRO A 2 -35.98 -16.38 -8.36
N LYS A 3 -35.10 -16.70 -9.31
CA LYS A 3 -34.10 -17.76 -9.15
C LYS A 3 -33.16 -17.34 -8.02
N GLN A 4 -33.32 -17.91 -6.84
CA GLN A 4 -32.36 -17.75 -5.77
C GLN A 4 -31.03 -18.37 -6.22
N ILE A 5 -30.05 -17.54 -6.55
CA ILE A 5 -28.70 -17.98 -6.88
C ILE A 5 -28.15 -18.61 -5.60
N LYS A 6 -28.06 -19.95 -5.57
CA LYS A 6 -27.50 -20.69 -4.43
C LYS A 6 -26.11 -20.14 -4.12
N LYS A 7 -25.92 -19.62 -2.92
CA LYS A 7 -24.64 -19.10 -2.44
C LYS A 7 -23.60 -20.23 -2.53
N ARG A 8 -22.56 -20.05 -3.33
CA ARG A 8 -21.48 -21.05 -3.44
C ARG A 8 -20.68 -21.08 -2.14
N PRO A 9 -20.47 -22.25 -1.52
CA PRO A 9 -19.54 -22.36 -0.40
C PRO A 9 -18.12 -22.02 -0.88
N LEU A 10 -17.35 -21.27 -0.08
CA LEU A 10 -15.95 -20.95 -0.45
C LEU A 10 -15.13 -22.24 -0.51
N LYS A 11 -14.28 -22.36 -1.52
CA LYS A 11 -13.32 -23.47 -1.59
C LYS A 11 -12.16 -23.25 -0.61
N LYS A 12 -11.47 -24.34 -0.23
CA LYS A 12 -10.29 -24.29 0.66
C LYS A 12 -9.23 -23.34 0.07
N GLY A 13 -8.87 -22.29 0.80
CA GLY A 13 -7.86 -21.30 0.40
C GLY A 13 -8.42 -19.89 0.10
N GLU A 14 -9.70 -19.78 -0.26
CA GLU A 14 -10.29 -18.47 -0.62
C GLU A 14 -10.53 -17.57 0.59
N ARG A 15 -10.84 -18.17 1.76
CA ARG A 15 -11.05 -17.45 3.03
C ARG A 15 -9.77 -16.77 3.53
N PRO A 16 -8.63 -17.48 3.71
CA PRO A 16 -7.40 -16.82 4.18
C PRO A 16 -6.90 -15.77 3.19
N ALA A 17 -7.01 -16.01 1.87
CA ALA A 17 -6.67 -15.02 0.87
C ALA A 17 -7.52 -13.76 1.00
N ALA A 18 -8.84 -13.89 1.19
CA ALA A 18 -9.71 -12.74 1.40
C ALA A 18 -9.42 -11.97 2.70
N VAL A 19 -9.12 -12.68 3.80
CA VAL A 19 -8.74 -12.03 5.06
C VAL A 19 -7.43 -11.25 4.91
N LEU A 20 -6.41 -11.83 4.28
CA LEU A 20 -5.13 -11.16 4.03
C LEU A 20 -5.29 -9.90 3.17
N THR A 21 -6.17 -9.92 2.18
CA THR A 21 -6.47 -8.73 1.36
C THR A 21 -7.16 -7.63 2.17
N ILE A 22 -8.04 -8.00 3.10
CA ILE A 22 -8.69 -7.03 4.00
C ILE A 22 -7.66 -6.42 4.96
N ILE A 23 -6.76 -7.24 5.52
CA ILE A 23 -5.66 -6.75 6.36
C ILE A 23 -4.81 -5.76 5.56
N ALA A 24 -4.40 -6.10 4.34
CA ALA A 24 -3.61 -5.22 3.50
C ALA A 24 -4.33 -3.89 3.16
N MET A 25 -5.66 -3.92 2.99
CA MET A 25 -6.48 -2.71 2.83
C MET A 25 -6.45 -1.86 4.11
N ILE A 26 -6.66 -2.46 5.27
CA ILE A 26 -6.66 -1.75 6.56
C ILE A 26 -5.28 -1.13 6.82
N THR A 27 -4.19 -1.87 6.57
CA THR A 27 -2.83 -1.35 6.69
C THR A 27 -2.60 -0.18 5.73
N GLY A 28 -3.10 -0.26 4.50
CA GLY A 28 -3.05 0.86 3.55
C GLY A 28 -3.82 2.10 4.02
N LEU A 29 -5.00 1.91 4.64
CA LEU A 29 -5.77 3.01 5.23
C LEU A 29 -5.05 3.67 6.40
N ILE A 30 -4.49 2.87 7.32
CA ILE A 30 -3.72 3.39 8.46
C ILE A 30 -2.52 4.19 7.93
N PHE A 31 -1.79 3.62 6.95
CA PHE A 31 -0.67 4.31 6.31
C PHE A 31 -1.10 5.64 5.67
N SER A 32 -2.21 5.66 4.92
CA SER A 32 -2.76 6.88 4.31
C SER A 32 -3.03 7.98 5.34
N VAL A 33 -3.66 7.65 6.47
CA VAL A 33 -3.95 8.61 7.54
C VAL A 33 -2.67 9.15 8.16
N MET A 34 -1.70 8.28 8.46
CA MET A 34 -0.39 8.69 9.00
C MET A 34 0.35 9.61 8.02
N PHE A 35 0.27 9.30 6.73
CA PHE A 35 0.91 10.07 5.68
C PHE A 35 0.31 11.48 5.55
N ILE A 36 -1.02 11.60 5.58
CA ILE A 36 -1.71 12.90 5.51
C ILE A 36 -1.32 13.80 6.69
N ILE A 37 -1.22 13.23 7.90
CA ILE A 37 -0.81 13.98 9.10
C ILE A 37 0.63 14.50 8.98
N MET A 38 1.46 13.85 8.15
CA MET A 38 2.86 14.19 7.97
C MET A 38 3.12 15.22 6.86
N ILE A 39 2.17 15.44 5.93
CA ILE A 39 2.31 16.39 4.81
C ILE A 39 2.80 17.79 5.24
N PRO A 40 2.30 18.42 6.31
CA PRO A 40 2.75 19.75 6.72
C PRO A 40 4.24 19.81 7.08
N ASP A 41 4.77 18.75 7.69
CA ASP A 41 6.17 18.66 8.10
C ASP A 41 7.09 18.34 6.91
N ILE A 42 6.54 17.75 5.85
CA ILE A 42 7.28 17.43 4.62
C ILE A 42 7.51 18.69 3.77
N ASP A 43 6.59 19.65 3.82
CA ASP A 43 6.60 20.86 2.97
C ASP A 43 7.40 22.02 3.58
N SER A 44 7.72 21.95 4.87
CA SER A 44 8.39 23.01 5.63
C SER A 44 9.91 23.00 5.46
N SER A 45 10.59 21.92 5.85
CA SER A 45 12.03 21.65 5.61
C SER A 45 12.41 20.25 6.07
N ALA A 46 13.53 19.70 5.59
CA ALA A 46 14.00 18.37 5.98
C ALA A 46 14.31 18.27 7.49
N GLU A 47 14.77 19.37 8.10
CA GLU A 47 15.13 19.48 9.52
C GLU A 47 13.90 19.51 10.45
N ASP A 48 12.74 19.93 9.93
CA ASP A 48 11.48 20.02 10.70
C ASP A 48 10.74 18.67 10.79
N VAL A 49 11.23 17.66 10.07
CA VAL A 49 10.63 16.35 10.03
C VAL A 49 10.84 15.64 11.38
N GLN A 50 9.79 15.53 12.17
CA GLN A 50 9.85 14.84 13.46
C GLN A 50 10.22 13.35 13.28
N PHE A 51 11.30 12.91 13.94
CA PHE A 51 11.79 11.52 13.98
C PHE A 51 10.68 10.48 14.15
N ALA A 52 9.79 10.69 15.12
CA ALA A 52 8.69 9.75 15.40
C ALA A 52 7.70 9.62 14.23
N LYS A 53 7.43 10.71 13.50
CA LYS A 53 6.54 10.71 12.34
C LYS A 53 7.22 10.07 11.13
N ALA A 54 8.50 10.35 10.90
CA ALA A 54 9.26 9.73 9.81
C ALA A 54 9.37 8.20 9.97
N ILE A 55 9.70 7.73 11.17
CA ILE A 55 9.80 6.29 11.45
C ILE A 55 8.43 5.62 11.32
N SER A 56 7.38 6.23 11.85
CA SER A 56 6.04 5.65 11.75
C SER A 56 5.54 5.60 10.30
N ALA A 57 5.84 6.61 9.47
CA ALA A 57 5.54 6.60 8.05
C ALA A 57 6.33 5.53 7.29
N ALA A 58 7.64 5.41 7.55
CA ALA A 58 8.49 4.39 6.95
C ALA A 58 8.04 2.97 7.34
N ALA A 59 7.76 2.74 8.63
CA ALA A 59 7.25 1.48 9.13
C ALA A 59 5.87 1.14 8.54
N GLY A 60 4.97 2.13 8.47
CA GLY A 60 3.65 1.98 7.85
C GLY A 60 3.73 1.61 6.37
N TYR A 61 4.66 2.23 5.63
CA TYR A 61 4.91 1.92 4.23
C TYR A 61 5.45 0.50 4.03
N VAL A 62 6.44 0.08 4.83
CA VAL A 62 6.98 -1.28 4.78
C VAL A 62 5.90 -2.31 5.10
N LEU A 63 5.09 -2.06 6.15
CA LEU A 63 3.97 -2.92 6.51
C LEU A 63 2.93 -3.01 5.39
N PHE A 64 2.62 -1.90 4.73
CA PHE A 64 1.70 -1.87 3.59
C PHE A 64 2.24 -2.73 2.44
N VAL A 65 3.52 -2.59 2.07
CA VAL A 65 4.15 -3.37 1.00
C VAL A 65 4.20 -4.87 1.35
N LEU A 66 4.53 -5.21 2.58
CA LEU A 66 4.58 -6.61 3.03
C LEU A 66 3.17 -7.23 3.09
N ALA A 67 2.19 -6.51 3.62
CA ALA A 67 0.81 -7.00 3.68
C ALA A 67 0.21 -7.19 2.28
N THR A 68 0.47 -6.26 1.36
CA THR A 68 0.05 -6.39 -0.05
C THR A 68 0.75 -7.55 -0.76
N ALA A 69 2.04 -7.77 -0.51
CA ALA A 69 2.77 -8.94 -1.01
C ALA A 69 2.20 -10.25 -0.47
N ALA A 70 1.92 -10.34 0.83
CA ALA A 70 1.29 -11.50 1.45
C ALA A 70 -0.11 -11.76 0.85
N ALA A 71 -0.90 -10.71 0.63
CA ALA A 71 -2.20 -10.81 -0.03
C ALA A 71 -2.10 -11.28 -1.48
N MET A 72 -1.08 -10.83 -2.23
CA MET A 72 -0.79 -11.30 -3.59
C MET A 72 -0.48 -12.80 -3.61
N ILE A 73 0.48 -13.24 -2.79
CA ILE A 73 0.89 -14.65 -2.71
C ILE A 73 -0.28 -15.53 -2.29
N ALA A 74 -1.04 -15.12 -1.29
CA ALA A 74 -2.23 -15.85 -0.84
C ALA A 74 -3.31 -15.94 -1.93
N SER A 75 -3.50 -14.90 -2.73
CA SER A 75 -4.45 -14.89 -3.84
C SER A 75 -4.01 -15.84 -4.97
N LEU A 76 -2.72 -15.88 -5.30
CA LEU A 76 -2.17 -16.83 -6.28
C LEU A 76 -2.23 -18.29 -5.80
N MET A 77 -1.96 -18.52 -4.51
CA MET A 77 -2.11 -19.85 -3.90
C MET A 77 -3.58 -20.29 -3.84
N SER A 78 -4.51 -19.36 -3.57
CA SER A 78 -5.94 -19.62 -3.64
C SER A 78 -6.35 -20.03 -5.04
N TYR A 79 -5.87 -19.32 -6.08
CA TYR A 79 -6.16 -19.66 -7.47
C TYR A 79 -5.74 -21.08 -7.83
N LYS A 80 -4.53 -21.52 -7.44
CA LYS A 80 -4.07 -22.90 -7.69
C LYS A 80 -5.03 -23.96 -7.14
N LYS A 81 -5.73 -23.66 -6.04
CA LYS A 81 -6.68 -24.57 -5.37
C LYS A 81 -8.12 -24.40 -5.88
N SER A 82 -8.55 -23.17 -6.13
CA SER A 82 -9.94 -22.82 -6.43
C SER A 82 -10.27 -22.79 -7.92
N LYS A 83 -9.26 -22.53 -8.77
CA LYS A 83 -9.35 -22.17 -10.19
C LYS A 83 -10.30 -21.00 -10.46
N GLN A 84 -10.51 -20.11 -9.49
CA GLN A 84 -11.36 -18.93 -9.66
C GLN A 84 -10.58 -17.74 -10.22
N MET A 85 -11.01 -17.22 -11.37
CA MET A 85 -10.42 -16.02 -11.99
C MET A 85 -10.39 -14.80 -11.06
N GLY A 86 -11.37 -14.66 -10.16
CA GLY A 86 -11.41 -13.55 -9.20
C GLY A 86 -10.21 -13.52 -8.23
N ASP A 87 -9.59 -14.66 -7.95
CA ASP A 87 -8.39 -14.72 -7.11
C ASP A 87 -7.13 -14.29 -7.90
N VAL A 88 -7.07 -14.54 -9.20
CA VAL A 88 -5.99 -14.05 -10.08
C VAL A 88 -6.06 -12.55 -10.25
N MET A 89 -7.25 -12.01 -10.52
CA MET A 89 -7.46 -10.57 -10.70
C MET A 89 -7.06 -9.80 -9.44
N ARG A 90 -7.38 -10.34 -8.27
CA ARG A 90 -6.93 -9.80 -6.98
C ARG A 90 -5.40 -9.83 -6.84
N GLY A 91 -4.77 -10.96 -7.16
CA GLY A 91 -3.31 -11.07 -7.14
C GLY A 91 -2.65 -10.06 -8.08
N PHE A 92 -3.21 -9.85 -9.27
CA PHE A 92 -2.75 -8.84 -10.22
C PHE A 92 -2.84 -7.42 -9.65
N PHE A 93 -3.98 -7.03 -9.07
CA PHE A 93 -4.13 -5.72 -8.45
C PHE A 93 -3.20 -5.49 -7.25
N CYS A 94 -2.98 -6.52 -6.43
CA CYS A 94 -1.96 -6.45 -5.37
C CYS A 94 -0.55 -6.26 -5.97
N GLY A 95 -0.22 -6.96 -7.05
CA GLY A 95 1.06 -6.80 -7.77
C GLY A 95 1.26 -5.39 -8.33
N VAL A 96 0.23 -4.83 -8.99
CA VAL A 96 0.24 -3.43 -9.47
C VAL A 96 0.44 -2.47 -8.30
N SER A 97 -0.24 -2.70 -7.17
CA SER A 97 -0.12 -1.83 -5.99
C SER A 97 1.30 -1.87 -5.39
N ILE A 98 1.95 -3.03 -5.37
CA ILE A 98 3.34 -3.17 -4.92
C ILE A 98 4.29 -2.45 -5.86
N PHE A 99 4.17 -2.66 -7.17
CA PHE A 99 5.01 -2.02 -8.16
C PHE A 99 4.93 -0.49 -8.05
N THR A 100 3.70 0.02 -7.96
CA THR A 100 3.45 1.45 -7.84
C THR A 100 3.96 2.01 -6.50
N ALA A 101 3.85 1.25 -5.40
CA ALA A 101 4.45 1.64 -4.13
C ALA A 101 5.98 1.75 -4.25
N LEU A 102 6.65 0.79 -4.91
CA LEU A 102 8.10 0.79 -5.10
C LEU A 102 8.61 2.02 -5.86
N LEU A 103 7.83 2.62 -6.76
CA LEU A 103 8.20 3.88 -7.41
C LEU A 103 8.35 5.04 -6.41
N SER A 104 7.66 4.94 -5.27
CA SER A 104 7.71 5.92 -4.18
C SER A 104 8.78 5.60 -3.14
N ILE A 105 9.60 4.54 -3.32
CA ILE A 105 10.58 4.12 -2.31
C ILE A 105 11.65 5.19 -2.05
N ARG A 106 12.09 5.89 -3.11
CA ARG A 106 13.10 6.94 -3.01
C ARG A 106 12.65 8.07 -2.09
N PHE A 107 11.37 8.43 -2.19
CA PHE A 107 10.75 9.42 -1.33
C PHE A 107 10.68 8.97 0.13
N MET A 108 10.21 7.75 0.35
CA MET A 108 10.11 7.19 1.70
C MET A 108 11.48 7.08 2.39
N LEU A 109 12.53 6.78 1.62
CA LEU A 109 13.90 6.78 2.11
C LEU A 109 14.37 8.18 2.48
N ALA A 110 14.16 9.17 1.60
CA ALA A 110 14.54 10.56 1.89
C ALA A 110 13.87 11.06 3.18
N LEU A 111 12.58 10.78 3.33
CA LEU A 111 11.79 11.15 4.51
C LEU A 111 12.24 10.41 5.78
N PHE A 112 12.64 9.15 5.67
CA PHE A 112 13.20 8.37 6.77
C PHE A 112 14.54 8.94 7.26
N PHE A 113 15.46 9.26 6.34
CA PHE A 113 16.75 9.84 6.70
C PHE A 113 16.64 11.30 7.15
N ALA A 114 15.69 12.07 6.63
CA ALA A 114 15.38 13.41 7.11
C ALA A 114 14.93 13.37 8.58
N GLY A 115 14.05 12.44 8.94
CA GLY A 115 13.66 12.27 10.34
C GLY A 115 14.77 11.75 11.26
N LEU A 116 15.82 11.12 10.71
CA LEU A 116 17.02 10.69 11.46
C LEU A 116 18.05 11.81 11.63
N ASP A 117 17.78 13.01 11.08
CA ASP A 117 18.73 14.12 11.00
C ASP A 117 20.03 13.77 10.26
N ASP A 118 19.99 12.77 9.37
CA ASP A 118 21.13 12.35 8.54
C ASP A 118 21.10 13.09 7.20
N GLN A 119 21.50 14.36 7.24
CA GLN A 119 21.52 15.25 6.07
C GLN A 119 22.45 14.74 4.95
N ASP A 120 23.51 14.01 5.28
CA ASP A 120 24.41 13.42 4.29
C ASP A 120 23.72 12.33 3.47
N ALA A 121 22.94 11.46 4.13
CA ALA A 121 22.12 10.46 3.45
C ALA A 121 20.99 11.10 2.64
N VAL A 122 20.32 12.12 3.18
CA VAL A 122 19.29 12.88 2.46
C VAL A 122 19.88 13.51 1.19
N ASN A 123 21.02 14.18 1.29
CA ASN A 123 21.71 14.81 0.15
C ASN A 123 22.10 13.80 -0.93
N LYS A 124 22.54 12.59 -0.55
CA LYS A 124 22.79 11.51 -1.52
C LYS A 124 21.52 11.03 -2.22
N ILE A 125 20.37 11.05 -1.54
CA ILE A 125 19.08 10.59 -2.08
C ILE A 125 18.40 11.67 -2.94
N ILE A 126 18.51 12.94 -2.58
CA ILE A 126 17.95 14.05 -3.39
C ILE A 126 18.86 14.42 -4.56
N GLY A 127 20.17 14.17 -4.43
CA GLY A 127 21.20 14.49 -5.42
C GLY A 127 21.49 15.99 -5.43
N ASN A 128 21.63 16.56 -6.63
CA ASN A 128 21.89 18.00 -6.80
C ASN A 128 20.66 18.91 -6.61
N ASN A 129 19.49 18.34 -6.32
CA ASN A 129 18.26 19.11 -6.16
C ASN A 129 18.14 19.62 -4.73
N THR A 130 17.51 20.79 -4.55
CA THR A 130 17.07 21.21 -3.22
C THR A 130 15.95 20.31 -2.70
N TYR A 131 15.80 20.20 -1.38
CA TYR A 131 14.77 19.33 -0.78
C TYR A 131 13.37 19.68 -1.31
N SER A 132 13.02 20.97 -1.40
CA SER A 132 11.72 21.42 -1.92
C SER A 132 11.51 21.09 -3.40
N GLU A 133 12.55 21.17 -4.25
CA GLU A 133 12.49 20.71 -5.64
C GLU A 133 12.34 19.20 -5.74
N PHE A 134 13.02 18.44 -4.87
CA PHE A 134 12.88 16.99 -4.81
C PHE A 134 11.45 16.59 -4.46
N ILE A 135 10.82 17.21 -3.46
CA ILE A 135 9.41 16.96 -3.09
C ILE A 135 8.49 17.22 -4.29
N LYS A 136 8.67 18.35 -4.99
CA LYS A 136 7.88 18.70 -6.18
C LYS A 136 8.06 17.69 -7.32
N ASN A 137 9.30 17.28 -7.59
CA ASN A 137 9.62 16.29 -8.62
C ASN A 137 9.04 14.91 -8.33
N GLN A 138 8.68 14.65 -7.07
CA GLN A 138 8.10 13.40 -6.63
C GLN A 138 6.56 13.37 -6.70
N ALA A 139 5.90 14.48 -7.04
CA ALA A 139 4.46 14.57 -7.29
C ALA A 139 3.86 13.40 -8.11
N PRO A 140 4.46 12.97 -9.26
CA PRO A 140 3.95 11.81 -10.00
C PRO A 140 4.02 10.50 -9.19
N SER A 141 5.09 10.29 -8.42
CA SER A 141 5.24 9.12 -7.56
C SER A 141 4.26 9.13 -6.39
N PHE A 142 3.87 10.31 -5.88
CA PHE A 142 2.78 10.43 -4.91
C PHE A 142 1.43 10.09 -5.53
N ALA A 143 1.14 10.61 -6.73
CA ALA A 143 -0.10 10.29 -7.44
C ALA A 143 -0.22 8.76 -7.67
N CYS A 144 0.88 8.12 -8.06
CA CYS A 144 1.01 6.68 -8.14
C CYS A 144 0.65 5.99 -6.81
N LEU A 145 1.24 6.41 -5.69
CA LEU A 145 0.96 5.84 -4.38
C LEU A 145 -0.53 5.96 -3.97
N VAL A 146 -1.15 7.10 -4.27
CA VAL A 146 -2.60 7.31 -4.05
C VAL A 146 -3.43 6.35 -4.89
N ILE A 147 -3.07 6.13 -6.16
CA ILE A 147 -3.73 5.16 -7.04
C ILE A 147 -3.57 3.73 -6.48
N ALA A 148 -2.39 3.37 -5.96
CA ALA A 148 -2.15 2.06 -5.35
C ALA A 148 -3.05 1.84 -4.11
N LEU A 149 -3.19 2.86 -3.27
CA LEU A 149 -4.10 2.83 -2.12
C LEU A 149 -5.57 2.70 -2.55
N ALA A 150 -5.98 3.41 -3.60
CA ALA A 150 -7.32 3.30 -4.16
C ALA A 150 -7.61 1.89 -4.71
N ILE A 151 -6.68 1.30 -5.47
CA ILE A 151 -6.79 -0.07 -5.96
C ILE A 151 -6.93 -1.06 -4.80
N MET A 152 -6.14 -0.88 -3.74
CA MET A 152 -6.24 -1.72 -2.54
C MET A 152 -7.57 -1.56 -1.80
N LEU A 153 -8.15 -0.36 -1.79
CA LEU A 153 -9.50 -0.13 -1.26
C LEU A 153 -10.56 -0.91 -2.03
N PHE A 154 -10.60 -0.77 -3.36
CA PHE A 154 -11.55 -1.53 -4.18
C PHE A 154 -11.36 -3.05 -4.02
N THR A 155 -10.11 -3.49 -3.99
CA THR A 155 -9.78 -4.91 -3.87
C THR A 155 -10.18 -5.47 -2.49
N GLY A 156 -9.94 -4.71 -1.42
CA GLY A 156 -10.36 -5.07 -0.06
C GLY A 156 -11.88 -5.08 0.11
N ILE A 157 -12.59 -4.08 -0.41
CA ILE A 157 -14.07 -4.05 -0.40
C ILE A 157 -14.63 -5.27 -1.15
N SER A 158 -14.07 -5.62 -2.31
CA SER A 158 -14.47 -6.83 -3.05
C SER A 158 -14.31 -8.10 -2.21
N ALA A 159 -13.28 -8.17 -1.35
CA ALA A 159 -13.03 -9.28 -0.45
C ALA A 159 -14.05 -9.34 0.68
N ILE A 160 -14.40 -8.20 1.26
CA ILE A 160 -15.47 -8.08 2.26
C ILE A 160 -16.79 -8.55 1.65
N VAL A 161 -17.17 -8.05 0.47
CA VAL A 161 -18.42 -8.45 -0.20
C VAL A 161 -18.44 -9.94 -0.50
N LYS A 162 -17.32 -10.53 -0.93
CA LYS A 162 -17.20 -11.99 -1.18
C LYS A 162 -17.37 -12.80 0.12
N LEU A 163 -16.90 -12.28 1.27
CA LEU A 163 -17.07 -12.92 2.57
C LEU A 163 -18.49 -12.72 3.15
N ALA A 164 -19.07 -11.54 2.99
CA ALA A 164 -20.38 -11.15 3.52
C ALA A 164 -21.57 -11.70 2.71
N LYS A 165 -21.40 -11.93 1.39
CA LYS A 165 -22.42 -12.61 0.55
C LYS A 165 -22.57 -14.11 0.85
N ARG A 166 -21.94 -14.61 1.93
CA ARG A 166 -22.25 -15.92 2.52
C ARG A 166 -23.59 -15.91 3.23
#